data_AF-A0A916EPR3-F1
#
_entry.id   AF-A0A916EPR3-F1
#
_cell.length_a   1.000
_cell.length_b   1.000
_cell.length_c   1.000
_cell.angle_alpha   90.00
_cell.angle_beta   90.00
_cell.angle_gamma   90.00
#
_symmetry.space_group_name_H-M   'P 1'
#
loop_
_entity.id
_entity.type
_entity.pdbx_description
1 polymer ?
#
loop_
_entity_poly.entity_id
_entity_poly.type
_entity_poly.pdbx_seq_one_letter_code
_entity_poly.pdbx_strand_id
1 'polypeptide(L)'
;MKFLALFGVRLRHEGYPAGVRPDAALAPSEATRRLLARYRLRLQEQPDGLTVWAMARPDGKAPLLPLARAEVFGFELRAHSAEFALATDMAELSAMADPVYSNAALGANDARTLVPADRKNWHIQAVDAPADGTSTRRVLAAQPLPAGDAQRPPRASDISVTAELGTARVTAYDAATRTATLQASSGAQGLALRYRTLAPVRRDTLAEVQVVVNRSLPAPGSADADFEIRFKARAVHWAYYLVTDQPGDFAIIDADAAAPIVFGAQSTTLLNGAADASDPQAAALAAQYPGQRRIRFLSDQPVPCGSSPRKGLALFQGGQRVLGPLPNASLTRPTRFMRATAGAPQDQDGICQVLKYLKSR
;
A
#
# COMPACT_ATOMS: atom_id res chain seq x y z
N MET A 1 31.25 22.81 -7.63
CA MET A 1 31.12 22.01 -6.39
C MET A 1 30.61 20.62 -6.75
N LYS A 2 31.22 19.55 -6.22
CA LYS A 2 30.83 18.16 -6.50
C LYS A 2 29.86 17.65 -5.44
N PHE A 3 28.89 16.84 -5.86
CA PHE A 3 27.94 16.16 -4.97
C PHE A 3 28.12 14.65 -5.09
N LEU A 4 27.81 13.93 -4.02
CA LEU A 4 27.80 12.47 -3.94
C LEU A 4 26.42 12.02 -3.47
N ALA A 5 25.86 11.00 -4.12
CA ALA A 5 24.63 10.36 -3.65
C ALA A 5 24.91 9.69 -2.31
N LEU A 6 24.12 10.01 -1.29
CA LEU A 6 24.19 9.32 0.01
C LEU A 6 23.35 8.05 -0.02
N PHE A 7 22.12 8.16 -0.49
CA PHE A 7 21.20 7.06 -0.72
C PHE A 7 20.05 7.57 -1.59
N GLY A 8 19.32 6.64 -2.20
CA GLY A 8 17.99 6.91 -2.74
C GLY A 8 16.97 5.91 -2.23
N VAL A 9 15.70 6.24 -2.47
CA VAL A 9 14.58 5.34 -2.24
C VAL A 9 13.74 5.32 -3.50
N ARG A 10 13.53 4.13 -4.06
CA ARG A 10 12.77 3.88 -5.28
C ARG A 10 11.47 3.16 -4.98
N LEU A 11 10.41 3.57 -5.65
CA LEU A 11 9.09 2.95 -5.65
C LEU A 11 8.95 2.17 -6.95
N ARG A 12 8.75 0.86 -6.84
CA ARG A 12 8.57 -0.05 -7.97
C ARG A 12 7.18 -0.66 -7.91
N HIS A 13 6.49 -0.75 -9.04
CA HIS A 13 5.16 -1.37 -9.12
C HIS A 13 5.08 -2.34 -10.30
N GLU A 14 4.66 -3.59 -10.05
CA GLU A 14 4.62 -4.67 -11.06
C GLU A 14 3.71 -4.36 -12.26
N GLY A 15 2.59 -3.65 -12.03
CA GLY A 15 1.64 -3.23 -13.08
C GLY A 15 2.14 -2.18 -14.09
N TYR A 16 3.41 -1.74 -14.02
CA TYR A 16 4.00 -0.70 -14.88
C TYR A 16 5.28 -1.20 -15.56
N PRO A 17 5.45 -1.06 -16.90
CA PRO A 17 6.58 -1.63 -17.64
C PRO A 17 7.94 -1.09 -17.22
N ALA A 18 8.00 0.17 -16.78
CA ALA A 18 9.21 0.79 -16.26
C ALA A 18 9.35 0.64 -14.73
N GLY A 19 8.37 0.00 -14.07
CA GLY A 19 8.22 0.00 -12.61
C GLY A 19 7.94 1.37 -12.00
N VAL A 20 7.89 2.44 -12.79
CA VAL A 20 7.69 3.83 -12.35
C VAL A 20 6.21 4.19 -12.41
N ARG A 21 5.67 4.71 -11.30
CA ARG A 21 4.31 5.24 -11.24
C ARG A 21 4.33 6.63 -10.58
N PRO A 22 3.77 7.68 -11.22
CA PRO A 22 3.69 9.02 -10.64
C PRO A 22 2.65 9.14 -9.51
N ASP A 23 1.80 8.13 -9.33
CA ASP A 23 0.65 8.18 -8.41
C ASP A 23 1.02 7.89 -6.95
N ALA A 24 2.30 7.65 -6.65
CA ALA A 24 2.83 7.59 -5.29
C ALA A 24 4.15 8.35 -5.20
N ALA A 25 4.38 9.03 -4.08
CA ALA A 25 5.63 9.74 -3.85
C ALA A 25 6.07 9.67 -2.39
N LEU A 26 7.30 10.12 -2.17
CA LEU A 26 7.93 10.22 -0.87
C LEU A 26 8.10 11.69 -0.51
N ALA A 27 7.48 12.13 0.57
CA ALA A 27 7.61 13.49 1.09
C ALA A 27 8.48 13.49 2.36
N PRO A 28 9.50 14.37 2.50
CA PRO A 28 10.29 14.42 3.71
C PRO A 28 9.47 14.89 4.91
N SER A 29 9.61 14.22 6.05
CA SER A 29 9.06 14.70 7.32
C SER A 29 9.72 16.01 7.76
N GLU A 30 9.10 16.72 8.70
CA GLU A 30 9.68 17.96 9.23
C GLU A 30 11.01 17.73 9.96
N ALA A 31 11.16 16.61 10.66
CA ALA A 31 12.43 16.22 11.26
C ALA A 31 13.50 15.99 10.18
N THR A 32 13.15 15.33 9.08
CA THR A 32 14.04 15.11 7.93
C THR A 32 14.45 16.42 7.29
N ARG A 33 13.54 17.39 7.10
CA ARG A 33 13.90 18.71 6.55
C ARG A 33 14.95 19.42 7.41
N ARG A 34 14.81 19.36 8.74
CA ARG A 34 15.81 19.90 9.67
C ARG A 34 17.15 19.17 9.55
N LEU A 35 17.14 17.84 9.40
CA LEU A 35 18.37 17.06 9.19
C LEU A 35 19.05 17.41 7.85
N LEU A 36 18.28 17.52 6.76
CA LEU A 36 18.79 17.92 5.46
C LEU A 36 19.47 19.30 5.53
N ALA A 37 18.85 20.27 6.21
CA ALA A 37 19.45 21.59 6.42
C ALA A 37 20.72 21.53 7.29
N ARG A 38 20.68 20.81 8.43
CA ARG A 38 21.79 20.65 9.37
C ARG A 38 23.04 20.08 8.68
N TYR A 39 22.86 19.07 7.83
CA TYR A 39 23.94 18.39 7.12
C TYR A 39 24.23 18.94 5.72
N ARG A 40 23.58 20.04 5.32
CA ARG A 40 23.69 20.66 3.98
C ARG A 40 23.46 19.66 2.84
N LEU A 41 22.46 18.81 3.02
CA LEU A 41 22.06 17.80 2.05
C LEU A 41 21.02 18.37 1.09
N ARG A 42 21.05 17.87 -0.14
CA ARG A 42 20.06 18.20 -1.17
C ARG A 42 19.18 17.00 -1.40
N LEU A 43 17.87 17.19 -1.28
CA LEU A 43 16.89 16.22 -1.74
C LEU A 43 16.60 16.47 -3.22
N GLN A 44 16.59 15.40 -4.02
CA GLN A 44 16.17 15.43 -5.41
C GLN A 44 15.05 14.41 -5.59
N GLU A 45 13.85 14.89 -5.94
CA GLU A 45 12.72 14.04 -6.31
C GLU A 45 12.93 13.47 -7.72
N GLN A 46 12.43 12.26 -7.92
CA GLN A 46 12.45 11.53 -9.17
C GLN A 46 11.06 10.92 -9.42
N PRO A 47 10.69 10.59 -10.67
CA PRO A 47 9.40 9.97 -10.98
C PRO A 47 9.13 8.67 -10.21
N ASP A 48 10.18 7.95 -9.81
CA ASP A 48 10.10 6.71 -9.06
C ASP A 48 10.61 6.85 -7.62
N GLY A 49 10.70 8.05 -7.05
CA GLY A 49 11.08 8.23 -5.64
C GLY A 49 11.98 9.44 -5.41
N LEU A 50 13.09 9.26 -4.68
CA LEU A 50 13.98 10.37 -4.32
C LEU A 50 15.43 9.94 -4.13
N THR A 51 16.33 10.91 -4.17
CA THR A 51 17.75 10.75 -3.84
C THR A 51 18.19 11.87 -2.91
N VAL A 52 18.95 11.51 -1.88
CA VAL A 52 19.59 12.45 -0.97
C VAL A 52 21.06 12.58 -1.37
N TRP A 53 21.49 13.81 -1.62
CA TRP A 53 22.84 14.15 -2.05
C TRP A 53 23.57 14.91 -0.96
N ALA A 54 24.83 14.56 -0.72
CA ALA A 54 25.75 15.36 0.09
C ALA A 54 26.71 16.13 -0.79
N MET A 55 27.04 17.35 -0.38
CA MET A 55 28.21 18.04 -0.93
C MET A 55 29.47 17.25 -0.58
N ALA A 56 30.35 17.03 -1.56
CA ALA A 56 31.57 16.28 -1.38
C ALA A 56 32.69 17.16 -0.78
N ARG A 57 33.63 16.52 -0.08
CA ARG A 57 34.95 17.09 0.21
C ARG A 57 35.75 17.32 -1.07
N PRO A 58 36.86 18.10 -1.03
CA PRO A 58 37.70 18.32 -2.21
C PRO A 58 38.22 17.03 -2.86
N ASP A 59 38.42 15.96 -2.09
CA ASP A 59 38.80 14.63 -2.58
C ASP A 59 37.71 13.92 -3.39
N GLY A 60 36.46 14.39 -3.31
CA GLY A 60 35.31 13.81 -3.98
C GLY A 60 34.93 12.41 -3.49
N LYS A 61 35.42 11.96 -2.33
CA LYS A 61 35.22 10.59 -1.80
C LYS A 61 34.32 10.53 -0.58
N ALA A 62 34.17 11.63 0.15
CA ALA A 62 33.34 11.67 1.36
C ALA A 62 32.46 12.93 1.40
N PRO A 63 31.35 12.88 2.15
CA PRO A 63 30.56 14.06 2.48
C PRO A 63 31.38 15.13 3.19
N LEU A 64 31.11 16.40 2.90
CA LEU A 64 31.74 17.52 3.58
C LEU A 64 31.48 17.46 5.09
N LEU A 65 30.22 17.24 5.48
CA LEU A 65 29.80 17.05 6.86
C LEU A 65 29.51 15.56 7.13
N PRO A 66 30.17 14.94 8.13
CA PRO A 66 29.90 13.54 8.47
C PRO A 66 28.51 13.41 9.10
N LEU A 67 27.77 12.35 8.73
CA LEU A 67 26.50 11.99 9.35
C LEU A 67 26.75 11.31 10.69
N ALA A 68 25.96 11.64 11.71
CA ALA A 68 26.00 10.90 12.97
C ALA A 68 25.38 9.51 12.79
N ARG A 69 25.91 8.51 13.51
CA ARG A 69 25.32 7.16 13.53
C ARG A 69 23.92 7.23 14.12
N ALA A 70 23.02 6.38 13.62
CA ALA A 70 21.63 6.28 14.04
C ALA A 70 20.76 7.53 13.77
N GLU A 71 21.24 8.51 12.98
CA GLU A 71 20.36 9.53 12.41
C GLU A 71 19.29 8.86 11.53
N VAL A 72 18.04 9.32 11.62
CA VAL A 72 16.89 8.73 10.92
C VAL A 72 16.29 9.74 9.97
N PHE A 73 16.34 9.44 8.68
CA PHE A 73 15.62 10.18 7.65
C PHE A 73 14.24 9.54 7.45
N GLY A 74 13.20 10.19 7.99
CA GLY A 74 11.80 9.79 7.82
C GLY A 74 11.12 10.48 6.64
N PHE A 75 10.43 9.70 5.81
CA PHE A 75 9.63 10.16 4.68
C PHE A 75 8.23 9.58 4.76
N GLU A 76 7.23 10.33 4.29
CA GLU A 76 5.85 9.89 4.19
C GLU A 76 5.64 9.33 2.77
N LEU A 77 5.27 8.05 2.69
CA LEU A 77 4.81 7.44 1.45
C LEU A 77 3.34 7.84 1.23
N ARG A 78 3.08 8.59 0.17
CA ARG A 78 1.75 9.13 -0.12
C ARG A 78 1.21 8.61 -1.43
N ALA A 79 -0.09 8.34 -1.47
CA ALA A 79 -0.83 8.11 -2.71
C ALA A 79 -1.36 9.45 -3.25
N HIS A 80 -1.04 9.79 -4.49
CA HIS A 80 -1.55 10.98 -5.17
C HIS A 80 -2.85 10.76 -5.93
N SER A 81 -3.24 9.50 -6.15
CA SER A 81 -4.47 9.12 -6.85
C SER A 81 -5.17 7.97 -6.15
N ALA A 82 -6.51 8.00 -6.13
CA ALA A 82 -7.33 6.87 -5.69
C ALA A 82 -7.09 5.62 -6.55
N GLU A 83 -6.64 5.79 -7.80
CA GLU A 83 -6.27 4.68 -8.68
C GLU A 83 -5.07 3.89 -8.17
N PHE A 84 -4.24 4.46 -7.29
CA PHE A 84 -3.16 3.72 -6.65
C PHE A 84 -3.72 2.54 -5.86
N ALA A 85 -4.61 2.82 -4.91
CA ALA A 85 -5.26 1.79 -4.09
C ALA A 85 -6.11 0.80 -4.90
N LEU A 86 -6.63 1.21 -6.07
CA LEU A 86 -7.41 0.32 -6.93
C LEU A 86 -6.54 -0.69 -7.69
N ALA A 87 -5.33 -0.29 -8.10
CA ALA A 87 -4.43 -1.14 -8.89
C ALA A 87 -3.32 -1.82 -8.09
N THR A 88 -3.12 -1.44 -6.84
CA THR A 88 -2.09 -2.00 -5.96
C THR A 88 -2.71 -2.97 -4.96
N ASP A 89 -2.04 -4.09 -4.72
CA ASP A 89 -2.41 -4.99 -3.61
C ASP A 89 -2.03 -4.31 -2.28
N MET A 90 -3.06 -3.88 -1.56
CA MET A 90 -2.93 -3.19 -0.27
C MET A 90 -3.11 -4.13 0.93
N ALA A 91 -3.25 -5.45 0.72
CA ALA A 91 -3.59 -6.39 1.78
C ALA A 91 -2.54 -6.39 2.91
N GLU A 92 -1.26 -6.41 2.55
CA GLU A 92 -0.15 -6.39 3.52
C GLU A 92 -0.13 -5.11 4.35
N LEU A 93 -0.26 -3.94 3.70
CA LEU A 93 -0.28 -2.65 4.40
C LEU A 93 -1.54 -2.47 5.26
N SER A 94 -2.70 -2.93 4.78
CA SER A 94 -3.98 -2.79 5.50
C SER A 94 -4.10 -3.71 6.70
N ALA A 95 -3.30 -4.77 6.76
CA ALA A 95 -3.21 -5.65 7.91
C ALA A 95 -2.35 -5.08 9.06
N MET A 96 -1.59 -4.01 8.80
CA MET A 96 -0.70 -3.36 9.77
C MET A 96 -1.38 -2.17 10.43
N ALA A 97 -1.08 -1.94 11.71
CA ALA A 97 -1.61 -0.80 12.46
C ALA A 97 -0.88 0.51 12.13
N ASP A 98 0.45 0.43 12.00
CA ASP A 98 1.33 1.57 11.75
C ASP A 98 2.48 1.11 10.83
N PRO A 99 2.22 0.93 9.53
CA PRO A 99 3.20 0.40 8.60
C PRO A 99 4.40 1.35 8.45
N VAL A 100 5.60 0.78 8.59
CA VAL A 100 6.86 1.46 8.34
C VAL A 100 7.78 0.59 7.47
N TYR A 101 8.32 1.18 6.42
CA TYR A 101 9.42 0.61 5.64
C TYR A 101 10.73 1.09 6.25
N SER A 102 11.66 0.20 6.59
CA SER A 102 12.94 0.61 7.16
C SER A 102 14.10 -0.30 6.82
N ASN A 103 15.28 0.29 6.66
CA ASN A 103 16.55 -0.42 6.53
C ASN A 103 17.18 -0.78 7.90
N ALA A 104 16.52 -0.50 9.03
CA ALA A 104 17.08 -0.71 10.36
C ALA A 104 17.47 -2.17 10.63
N ALA A 105 16.69 -3.12 10.09
CA ALA A 105 16.93 -4.55 10.23
C ALA A 105 17.93 -5.13 9.20
N LEU A 106 18.31 -4.35 8.18
CA LEU A 106 19.16 -4.82 7.10
C LEU A 106 20.65 -4.84 7.49
N GLY A 107 21.35 -5.88 7.06
CA GLY A 107 22.80 -5.99 7.01
C GLY A 107 23.42 -5.22 5.86
N ALA A 108 24.76 -5.21 5.80
CA ALA A 108 25.51 -4.51 4.74
C ALA A 108 25.37 -5.17 3.36
N ASN A 109 25.12 -6.49 3.34
CA ASN A 109 25.04 -7.30 2.12
C ASN A 109 23.61 -7.76 1.80
N ASP A 110 22.63 -7.30 2.57
CA ASP A 110 21.24 -7.69 2.35
C ASP A 110 20.70 -7.01 1.10
N ALA A 111 19.72 -7.65 0.47
CA ALA A 111 18.96 -7.01 -0.59
C ALA A 111 18.34 -5.71 -0.04
N ARG A 112 18.47 -4.62 -0.78
CA ARG A 112 18.00 -3.30 -0.35
C ARG A 112 16.51 -3.07 -0.60
N THR A 113 15.76 -4.16 -0.69
CA THR A 113 14.30 -4.13 -0.73
C THR A 113 13.78 -3.90 0.68
N LEU A 114 13.10 -2.80 0.90
CA LEU A 114 12.43 -2.50 2.17
C LEU A 114 11.07 -3.21 2.19
N VAL A 115 10.86 -4.00 3.24
CA VAL A 115 9.60 -4.70 3.52
C VAL A 115 8.87 -3.92 4.61
N PRO A 116 7.54 -3.77 4.53
CA PRO A 116 6.80 -3.06 5.56
C PRO A 116 6.79 -3.88 6.85
N ALA A 117 6.82 -3.21 7.99
CA ALA A 117 6.64 -3.81 9.30
C ALA A 117 5.79 -2.89 10.17
N ASP A 118 5.14 -3.46 11.18
CA ASP A 118 4.46 -2.66 12.19
C ASP A 118 5.47 -1.90 13.04
N ARG A 119 5.30 -0.58 13.08
CA ARG A 119 6.17 0.27 13.87
C ARG A 119 6.05 -0.06 15.34
N LYS A 120 7.19 -0.21 15.98
CA LYS A 120 7.31 -0.32 17.44
C LYS A 120 7.58 1.07 18.03
N ASN A 121 6.69 2.02 17.76
CA ASN A 121 6.74 3.33 18.40
C ASN A 121 6.26 3.21 19.82
N TRP A 122 7.06 3.70 20.75
CA TRP A 122 6.75 3.71 22.17
C TRP A 122 6.55 5.14 22.62
N HIS A 123 5.39 5.42 23.19
CA HIS A 123 5.16 6.62 23.97
C HIS A 123 5.66 6.37 25.39
N ILE A 124 6.38 7.34 25.94
CA ILE A 124 6.86 7.32 27.32
C ILE A 124 6.28 8.55 28.02
N GLN A 125 5.51 8.32 29.08
CA GLN A 125 4.90 9.36 29.89
C GLN A 125 5.43 9.22 31.32
N ALA A 126 6.16 10.24 31.79
CA ALA A 126 6.53 10.32 33.19
C ALA A 126 5.27 10.47 34.06
N VAL A 127 5.24 9.78 35.20
CA VAL A 127 4.13 9.82 36.15
C VAL A 127 4.63 9.91 37.58
N ASP A 128 3.91 10.66 38.40
CA ASP A 128 4.23 10.73 39.83
C ASP A 128 3.90 9.41 40.51
N ALA A 129 4.78 9.01 41.44
CA ALA A 129 4.63 7.81 42.23
C ALA A 129 3.33 7.85 43.08
N PRO A 130 2.61 6.71 43.20
CA PRO A 130 1.54 6.56 44.17
C PRO A 130 2.04 6.81 45.60
N ALA A 131 1.17 7.34 46.46
CA ALA A 131 1.42 7.30 47.90
C ALA A 131 1.48 5.83 48.38
N ASP A 132 2.31 5.55 49.38
CA ASP A 132 2.69 4.20 49.81
C ASP A 132 1.54 3.18 49.79
N GLY A 133 1.70 2.11 49.00
CA GLY A 133 0.77 0.98 48.93
C GLY A 133 -0.58 1.26 48.25
N THR A 134 -0.83 2.49 47.80
CA THR A 134 -2.09 2.86 47.13
C THR A 134 -2.02 2.72 45.62
N SER A 135 -3.19 2.49 45.00
CA SER A 135 -3.31 2.53 43.54
C SER A 135 -3.67 3.94 43.08
N THR A 136 -2.99 4.45 42.06
CA THR A 136 -3.32 5.74 41.43
C THR A 136 -3.79 5.55 40.01
N ARG A 137 -4.78 6.35 39.60
CA ARG A 137 -5.24 6.43 38.22
C ARG A 137 -4.47 7.51 37.46
N ARG A 138 -4.09 7.22 36.22
CA ARG A 138 -3.41 8.15 35.31
C ARG A 138 -4.05 8.07 33.93
N VAL A 139 -4.42 9.23 33.39
CA VAL A 139 -4.90 9.34 32.02
C VAL A 139 -3.68 9.35 31.09
N LEU A 140 -3.71 8.49 30.08
CA LEU A 140 -2.68 8.38 29.07
C LEU A 140 -2.83 9.48 28.03
N ALA A 141 -1.72 10.07 27.61
CA ALA A 141 -1.72 11.13 26.59
C ALA A 141 -2.27 10.66 25.22
N ALA A 142 -2.20 9.36 24.94
CA ALA A 142 -2.63 8.75 23.69
C ALA A 142 -3.22 7.36 23.96
N GLN A 143 -4.03 6.87 23.02
CA GLN A 143 -4.63 5.53 23.11
C GLN A 143 -3.54 4.46 22.88
N PRO A 144 -3.35 3.52 23.81
CA PRO A 144 -2.43 2.42 23.64
C PRO A 144 -2.84 1.52 22.47
N LEU A 145 -1.84 1.02 21.76
CA LEU A 145 -1.99 -0.06 20.82
C LEU A 145 -1.76 -1.40 21.52
N PRO A 146 -2.61 -2.40 21.25
CA PRO A 146 -2.37 -3.77 21.71
C PRO A 146 -1.03 -4.33 21.19
N ALA A 147 -0.39 -5.16 22.00
CA ALA A 147 0.73 -5.98 21.55
C ALA A 147 0.21 -7.17 20.70
N GLY A 148 0.86 -7.42 19.56
CA GLY A 148 0.57 -8.54 18.66
C GLY A 148 -0.56 -8.26 17.68
N ASP A 149 -1.80 -8.33 18.15
CA ASP A 149 -3.00 -8.16 17.33
C ASP A 149 -3.50 -6.72 17.40
N ALA A 150 -3.38 -5.98 16.31
CA ALA A 150 -3.82 -4.59 16.20
C ALA A 150 -5.34 -4.38 16.35
N GLN A 151 -6.15 -5.42 16.12
CA GLN A 151 -7.60 -5.31 16.09
C GLN A 151 -8.26 -5.56 17.45
N ARG A 152 -7.53 -6.14 18.42
CA ARG A 152 -8.08 -6.33 19.76
C ARG A 152 -8.10 -5.02 20.56
N PRO A 153 -9.01 -4.86 21.53
CA PRO A 153 -8.96 -3.74 22.46
C PRO A 153 -7.66 -3.75 23.29
N PRO A 154 -7.02 -2.59 23.53
CA PRO A 154 -5.86 -2.49 24.41
C PRO A 154 -6.20 -2.86 25.86
N ARG A 155 -5.25 -3.51 26.53
CA ARG A 155 -5.37 -4.03 27.91
C ARG A 155 -4.23 -3.50 28.78
N ALA A 156 -4.33 -3.71 30.10
CA ALA A 156 -3.28 -3.33 31.04
C ALA A 156 -1.90 -3.92 30.69
N SER A 157 -1.86 -5.15 30.17
CA SER A 157 -0.63 -5.82 29.73
C SER A 157 0.08 -5.15 28.54
N ASP A 158 -0.60 -4.25 27.83
CA ASP A 158 -0.03 -3.50 26.71
C ASP A 158 0.71 -2.23 27.17
N ILE A 159 0.65 -1.94 28.47
CA ILE A 159 1.29 -0.80 29.11
C ILE A 159 2.31 -1.33 30.10
N SER A 160 3.57 -1.06 29.83
CA SER A 160 4.66 -1.31 30.76
C SER A 160 4.89 -0.08 31.64
N VAL A 161 5.42 -0.30 32.84
CA VAL A 161 5.90 0.78 33.70
C VAL A 161 7.34 0.49 34.07
N THR A 162 8.19 1.51 33.98
CA THR A 162 9.56 1.48 34.48
C THR A 162 9.65 2.37 35.72
N ALA A 163 10.49 1.97 36.66
CA ALA A 163 10.81 2.74 37.86
C ALA A 163 12.33 2.85 37.96
N GLU A 164 12.84 4.01 38.38
CA GLU A 164 14.27 4.17 38.69
C GLU A 164 14.62 3.51 40.03
N LEU A 165 13.70 3.58 40.99
CA LEU A 165 13.79 2.95 42.31
C LEU A 165 12.47 2.24 42.62
N GLY A 166 12.55 1.10 43.30
CA GLY A 166 11.39 0.28 43.68
C GLY A 166 10.78 -0.50 42.53
N THR A 167 9.52 -0.89 42.67
CA THR A 167 8.76 -1.64 41.66
C THR A 167 7.40 -0.99 41.41
N ALA A 168 6.93 -1.05 40.18
CA ALA A 168 5.58 -0.61 39.81
C ALA A 168 4.98 -1.57 38.78
N ARG A 169 3.64 -1.61 38.72
CA ARG A 169 2.91 -2.33 37.66
C ARG A 169 1.60 -1.63 37.32
N VAL A 170 1.13 -1.85 36.10
CA VAL A 170 -0.22 -1.47 35.66
C VAL A 170 -1.16 -2.62 35.98
N THR A 171 -2.20 -2.39 36.79
CA THR A 171 -3.14 -3.42 37.24
C THR A 171 -4.44 -3.43 36.44
N ALA A 172 -4.84 -2.28 35.89
CA ALA A 172 -6.04 -2.14 35.07
C ALA A 172 -5.88 -1.04 34.03
N TYR A 173 -6.62 -1.14 32.94
CA TYR A 173 -6.72 -0.11 31.91
C TYR A 173 -8.16 0.00 31.41
N ASP A 174 -8.68 1.22 31.42
CA ASP A 174 -9.99 1.57 30.85
C ASP A 174 -9.79 2.26 29.49
N ALA A 175 -10.22 1.61 28.42
CA ALA A 175 -10.07 2.10 27.06
C ALA A 175 -10.95 3.31 26.74
N ALA A 176 -12.13 3.44 27.37
CA ALA A 176 -13.06 4.53 27.10
C ALA A 176 -12.53 5.86 27.63
N THR A 177 -11.90 5.81 28.81
CA THR A 177 -11.33 7.00 29.47
C THR A 177 -9.82 7.15 29.26
N ARG A 178 -9.16 6.18 28.62
CA ARG A 178 -7.70 6.07 28.49
C ARG A 178 -6.99 6.11 29.84
N THR A 179 -7.58 5.49 30.86
CA THR A 179 -7.07 5.55 32.23
C THR A 179 -6.36 4.26 32.61
N ALA A 180 -5.07 4.34 32.93
CA ALA A 180 -4.30 3.25 33.53
C ALA A 180 -4.34 3.35 35.06
N THR A 181 -4.50 2.21 35.73
CA THR A 181 -4.36 2.11 37.19
C THR A 181 -2.99 1.53 37.51
N LEU A 182 -2.19 2.28 38.26
CA LEU A 182 -0.85 1.89 38.68
C LEU A 182 -0.83 1.52 40.15
N GLN A 183 -0.04 0.51 40.48
CA GLN A 183 0.34 0.15 41.84
C GLN A 183 1.86 0.16 41.92
N ALA A 184 2.43 0.80 42.95
CA ALA A 184 3.86 0.85 43.18
C ALA A 184 4.22 0.43 44.61
N SER A 185 5.44 -0.07 44.80
CA SER A 185 6.00 -0.33 46.13
C SER A 185 6.27 0.98 46.88
N SER A 186 6.35 0.90 48.21
CA SER A 186 6.80 2.04 49.02
C SER A 186 8.19 2.50 48.58
N GLY A 187 8.38 3.82 48.48
CA GLY A 187 9.63 4.42 48.02
C GLY A 187 9.91 4.35 46.51
N ALA A 188 8.94 3.97 45.68
CA ALA A 188 9.13 3.99 44.23
C ALA A 188 9.30 5.41 43.68
N GLN A 189 10.28 5.63 42.79
CA GLN A 189 10.58 6.94 42.20
C GLN A 189 10.90 6.82 40.70
N GLY A 190 10.78 7.94 39.98
CA GLY A 190 11.09 8.01 38.55
C GLY A 190 10.20 7.09 37.70
N LEU A 191 8.89 7.06 37.98
CA LEU A 191 7.98 6.19 37.25
C LEU A 191 7.73 6.73 35.84
N ALA A 192 7.78 5.84 34.85
CA ALA A 192 7.40 6.14 33.48
C ALA A 192 6.52 5.02 32.90
N LEU A 193 5.37 5.41 32.38
CA LEU A 193 4.50 4.54 31.60
C LEU A 193 5.01 4.47 30.17
N ARG A 194 5.15 3.26 29.66
CA ARG A 194 5.58 2.98 28.29
C ARG A 194 4.56 2.10 27.59
N TYR A 195 3.99 2.62 26.50
CA TYR A 195 2.97 1.94 25.71
C TYR A 195 3.09 2.30 24.23
N ARG A 196 2.61 1.42 23.34
CA ARG A 196 2.59 1.69 21.90
C ARG A 196 1.45 2.63 21.56
N THR A 197 1.59 3.47 20.54
CA THR A 197 0.53 4.37 20.08
C THR A 197 0.50 4.41 18.57
N LEU A 198 -0.67 4.64 17.97
CA LEU A 198 -0.75 4.99 16.56
C LEU A 198 -0.12 6.36 16.34
N ALA A 199 0.71 6.47 15.31
CA ALA A 199 0.96 7.79 14.73
C ALA A 199 -0.39 8.37 14.24
N PRO A 200 -0.60 9.70 14.30
CA PRO A 200 -1.77 10.31 13.73
C PRO A 200 -1.90 9.94 12.25
N VAL A 201 -2.97 9.24 11.89
CA VAL A 201 -3.22 8.83 10.50
C VAL A 201 -3.45 10.08 9.65
N ARG A 202 -2.57 10.32 8.69
CA ARG A 202 -2.77 11.35 7.66
C ARG A 202 -3.51 10.71 6.50
N ARG A 203 -4.60 11.34 6.06
CA ARG A 203 -5.53 10.77 5.06
C ARG A 203 -4.87 10.40 3.71
N ASP A 204 -3.71 10.97 3.41
CA ASP A 204 -2.95 10.75 2.16
C ASP A 204 -1.69 9.89 2.34
N THR A 205 -1.40 9.42 3.57
CA THR A 205 -0.17 8.67 3.88
C THR A 205 -0.47 7.19 4.01
N LEU A 206 0.18 6.38 3.18
CA LEU A 206 0.08 4.92 3.19
C LEU A 206 0.95 4.29 4.26
N ALA A 207 2.17 4.81 4.44
CA ALA A 207 3.16 4.33 5.39
C ALA A 207 4.23 5.39 5.62
N GLU A 208 5.08 5.19 6.63
CA GLU A 208 6.35 5.92 6.72
C GLU A 208 7.49 5.10 6.13
N VAL A 209 8.50 5.78 5.63
CA VAL A 209 9.77 5.20 5.19
C VAL A 209 10.89 5.81 6.02
N GLN A 210 11.65 4.96 6.70
CA GLN A 210 12.76 5.37 7.56
C GLN A 210 14.08 4.81 7.05
N VAL A 211 14.96 5.71 6.62
CA VAL A 211 16.35 5.40 6.29
C VAL A 211 17.23 5.79 7.47
N VAL A 212 17.73 4.79 8.19
CA VAL A 212 18.63 4.92 9.33
C VAL A 212 20.07 4.91 8.85
N VAL A 213 20.89 5.84 9.36
CA VAL A 213 22.34 5.85 9.16
C VAL A 213 22.97 4.72 9.97
N ASN A 214 23.09 3.56 9.32
CA ASN A 214 23.65 2.33 9.88
C ASN A 214 24.56 1.64 8.83
N ARG A 215 24.93 0.38 9.10
CA ARG A 215 25.79 -0.42 8.22
C ARG A 215 25.17 -0.82 6.88
N SER A 216 23.86 -0.69 6.71
CA SER A 216 23.17 -1.03 5.47
C SER A 216 23.18 0.14 4.47
N LEU A 217 23.63 1.33 4.90
CA LEU A 217 23.72 2.49 4.02
C LEU A 217 24.85 2.26 2.99
N PRO A 218 24.63 2.52 1.69
CA PRO A 218 25.68 2.49 0.69
C PRO A 218 26.85 3.43 1.02
N ALA A 219 28.02 3.09 0.48
CA ALA A 219 29.12 4.04 0.44
C ALA A 219 28.71 5.29 -0.36
N PRO A 220 29.01 6.51 0.12
CA PRO A 220 28.69 7.74 -0.60
C PRO A 220 29.23 7.74 -2.03
N GLY A 221 28.37 8.04 -3.00
CA GLY A 221 28.70 8.03 -4.43
C GLY A 221 28.64 6.66 -5.11
N SER A 222 28.23 5.60 -4.40
CA SER A 222 28.00 4.28 -5.00
C SER A 222 26.92 4.34 -6.10
N ALA A 223 27.12 3.59 -7.18
CA ALA A 223 26.13 3.45 -8.26
C ALA A 223 24.90 2.64 -7.81
N ASP A 224 25.09 1.68 -6.92
CA ASP A 224 24.03 1.00 -6.19
C ASP A 224 23.89 1.71 -4.85
N ALA A 225 23.11 2.79 -4.80
CA ALA A 225 22.84 3.56 -3.58
C ALA A 225 21.36 3.55 -3.18
N ASP A 226 20.53 2.79 -3.89
CA ASP A 226 19.09 2.89 -3.78
C ASP A 226 18.52 1.76 -2.91
N PHE A 227 17.60 2.13 -2.03
CA PHE A 227 16.64 1.21 -1.42
C PHE A 227 15.40 1.11 -2.32
N GLU A 228 14.75 -0.04 -2.35
CA GLU A 228 13.54 -0.25 -3.16
C GLU A 228 12.35 -0.62 -2.28
N ILE A 229 11.20 0.00 -2.54
CA ILE A 229 9.89 -0.45 -2.06
C ILE A 229 9.14 -1.01 -3.27
N ARG A 230 8.69 -2.25 -3.17
CA ARG A 230 8.03 -2.96 -4.28
C ARG A 230 6.55 -3.17 -3.97
N PHE A 231 5.70 -2.71 -4.87
CA PHE A 231 4.26 -2.90 -4.82
C PHE A 231 3.82 -3.95 -5.83
N LYS A 232 2.96 -4.86 -5.37
CA LYS A 232 2.32 -5.86 -6.22
C LYS A 232 1.09 -5.28 -6.90
N ALA A 233 0.87 -5.68 -8.14
CA ALA A 233 -0.37 -5.33 -8.82
C ALA A 233 -1.53 -6.13 -8.22
N ARG A 234 -2.64 -5.47 -7.91
CA ARG A 234 -3.88 -6.13 -7.52
C ARG A 234 -4.36 -6.98 -8.70
N ALA A 235 -4.62 -8.27 -8.50
CA ALA A 235 -5.24 -9.10 -9.52
C ALA A 235 -6.77 -9.09 -9.36
N VAL A 236 -7.49 -8.79 -10.45
CA VAL A 236 -8.96 -8.78 -10.49
C VAL A 236 -9.45 -9.36 -11.80
N HIS A 237 -10.68 -9.87 -11.82
CA HIS A 237 -11.26 -10.33 -13.07
C HIS A 237 -11.57 -9.14 -14.01
N TRP A 238 -11.33 -9.35 -15.31
CA TRP A 238 -11.67 -8.39 -16.35
C TRP A 238 -12.97 -8.80 -17.03
N ALA A 239 -13.91 -7.87 -17.13
CA ALA A 239 -15.19 -8.08 -17.81
C ALA A 239 -15.33 -7.14 -19.01
N TYR A 240 -15.66 -7.69 -20.17
CA TYR A 240 -16.07 -6.92 -21.34
C TYR A 240 -17.53 -7.14 -21.63
N TYR A 241 -18.30 -6.06 -21.66
CA TYR A 241 -19.71 -6.07 -22.03
C TYR A 241 -19.84 -5.62 -23.47
N LEU A 242 -20.17 -6.54 -24.37
CA LEU A 242 -20.46 -6.23 -25.77
C LEU A 242 -21.94 -5.90 -25.92
N VAL A 243 -22.24 -4.75 -26.50
CA VAL A 243 -23.56 -4.39 -27.03
C VAL A 243 -23.50 -4.44 -28.55
N THR A 244 -24.35 -5.24 -29.17
CA THR A 244 -24.34 -5.51 -30.61
C THR A 244 -25.75 -5.76 -31.16
N ASP A 245 -25.95 -5.40 -32.43
CA ASP A 245 -27.14 -5.74 -33.21
C ASP A 245 -26.87 -6.92 -34.17
N GLN A 246 -25.63 -7.42 -34.20
CA GLN A 246 -25.22 -8.49 -35.11
C GLN A 246 -25.42 -9.89 -34.48
N PRO A 247 -25.91 -10.87 -35.26
CA PRO A 247 -25.93 -12.27 -34.86
C PRO A 247 -24.51 -12.89 -34.94
N GLY A 248 -24.34 -14.10 -34.39
CA GLY A 248 -23.12 -14.90 -34.54
C GLY A 248 -22.30 -15.08 -33.26
N ASP A 249 -21.20 -15.80 -33.39
CA ASP A 249 -20.37 -16.19 -32.26
C ASP A 249 -19.24 -15.19 -32.07
N PHE A 250 -19.28 -14.48 -30.93
CA PHE A 250 -18.30 -13.50 -30.54
C PHE A 250 -17.32 -14.10 -29.54
N ALA A 251 -16.05 -13.72 -29.64
CA ALA A 251 -15.00 -14.11 -28.70
C ALA A 251 -14.02 -12.96 -28.49
N ILE A 252 -13.44 -12.86 -27.29
CA ILE A 252 -12.28 -12.01 -27.05
C ILE A 252 -11.05 -12.89 -27.03
N ILE A 253 -10.06 -12.53 -27.84
CA ILE A 253 -8.81 -13.26 -27.95
C ILE A 253 -7.67 -12.31 -27.61
N ASP A 254 -6.78 -12.76 -26.75
CA ASP A 254 -5.50 -12.12 -26.48
C ASP A 254 -4.39 -12.87 -27.21
N ALA A 255 -3.77 -12.22 -28.19
CA ALA A 255 -2.69 -12.78 -28.99
C ALA A 255 -1.31 -12.72 -28.31
N ASP A 256 -1.21 -12.29 -27.04
CA ASP A 256 0.05 -12.36 -26.29
C ASP A 256 0.47 -13.82 -26.05
N ALA A 257 1.61 -14.21 -26.61
CA ALA A 257 2.10 -15.59 -26.54
C ALA A 257 2.71 -15.95 -25.17
N ALA A 258 3.17 -14.97 -24.39
CA ALA A 258 3.86 -15.23 -23.12
C ALA A 258 2.87 -15.40 -21.97
N ALA A 259 1.81 -14.58 -21.93
CA ALA A 259 0.83 -14.58 -20.86
C ALA A 259 -0.55 -14.12 -21.37
N PRO A 260 -1.25 -14.92 -22.20
CA PRO A 260 -2.55 -14.55 -22.74
C PRO A 260 -3.61 -14.46 -21.64
N ILE A 261 -4.49 -13.45 -21.72
CA ILE A 261 -5.75 -13.47 -20.95
C ILE A 261 -6.73 -14.39 -21.65
N VAL A 262 -7.21 -15.41 -20.95
CA VAL A 262 -8.19 -16.36 -21.47
C VAL A 262 -9.61 -15.94 -21.11
N PHE A 263 -10.48 -15.90 -22.11
CA PHE A 263 -11.92 -15.68 -21.99
C PHE A 263 -12.63 -16.93 -22.50
N GLY A 264 -12.81 -17.92 -21.63
CA GLY A 264 -13.38 -19.21 -21.99
C GLY A 264 -14.88 -19.15 -22.29
N ALA A 265 -15.39 -20.16 -23.00
CA ALA A 265 -16.82 -20.28 -23.31
C ALA A 265 -17.69 -20.33 -22.04
N GLN A 266 -17.21 -20.98 -20.97
CA GLN A 266 -17.91 -21.04 -19.67
C GLN A 266 -17.96 -19.68 -18.95
N SER A 267 -17.06 -18.77 -19.27
CA SER A 267 -16.98 -17.41 -18.73
C SER A 267 -17.65 -16.38 -19.66
N THR A 268 -18.36 -16.85 -20.69
CA THR A 268 -19.11 -16.01 -21.63
C THR A 268 -20.61 -16.15 -21.35
N THR A 269 -21.30 -15.05 -21.11
CA THR A 269 -22.74 -15.04 -20.75
C THR A 269 -23.54 -14.17 -21.70
N LEU A 270 -24.61 -14.72 -22.27
CA LEU A 270 -25.59 -13.94 -23.03
C LEU A 270 -26.57 -13.26 -22.06
N LEU A 271 -26.65 -11.93 -22.12
CA LEU A 271 -27.41 -11.07 -21.19
C LEU A 271 -28.75 -10.59 -21.77
N ASN A 272 -29.30 -11.30 -22.75
CA ASN A 272 -30.56 -10.94 -23.42
C ASN A 272 -31.81 -11.41 -22.66
N GLY A 273 -31.64 -12.35 -21.73
CA GLY A 273 -32.72 -12.86 -20.86
C GLY A 273 -32.99 -11.97 -19.65
N ALA A 274 -33.43 -12.57 -18.55
CA ALA A 274 -33.57 -11.87 -17.28
C ALA A 274 -32.22 -11.24 -16.87
N ALA A 275 -32.26 -9.99 -16.41
CA ALA A 275 -31.07 -9.33 -15.90
C ALA A 275 -30.45 -10.18 -14.79
N ASP A 276 -29.15 -10.42 -14.89
CA ASP A 276 -28.38 -10.95 -13.77
C ASP A 276 -28.47 -9.94 -12.63
N ALA A 277 -29.33 -10.20 -11.65
CA ALA A 277 -29.62 -9.26 -10.57
C ALA A 277 -28.37 -8.96 -9.71
N SER A 278 -27.34 -9.82 -9.80
CA SER A 278 -26.04 -9.63 -9.15
C SER A 278 -25.07 -8.73 -9.94
N ASP A 279 -25.41 -8.39 -11.19
CA ASP A 279 -24.58 -7.62 -12.10
C ASP A 279 -25.22 -6.26 -12.44
N PRO A 280 -24.88 -5.18 -11.69
CA PRO A 280 -25.46 -3.86 -11.91
C PRO A 280 -25.11 -3.28 -13.28
N GLN A 281 -23.96 -3.66 -13.86
CA GLN A 281 -23.55 -3.18 -15.17
C GLN A 281 -24.39 -3.83 -16.28
N ALA A 282 -24.67 -5.13 -16.18
CA ALA A 282 -25.60 -5.82 -17.08
C ALA A 282 -27.00 -5.21 -17.01
N ALA A 283 -27.51 -4.93 -15.81
CA ALA A 283 -28.82 -4.29 -15.61
C ALA A 283 -28.87 -2.88 -16.24
N ALA A 284 -27.85 -2.05 -16.01
CA ALA A 284 -27.75 -0.72 -16.61
C ALA A 284 -27.73 -0.76 -18.14
N LEU A 285 -26.96 -1.68 -18.73
CA LEU A 285 -26.92 -1.89 -20.18
C LEU A 285 -28.25 -2.40 -20.73
N ALA A 286 -28.96 -3.21 -19.95
CA ALA A 286 -30.26 -3.72 -20.37
C ALA A 286 -31.31 -2.61 -20.49
N ALA A 287 -31.30 -1.66 -19.55
CA ALA A 287 -32.14 -0.47 -19.59
C ALA A 287 -31.71 0.51 -20.71
N GLN A 288 -30.40 0.69 -20.93
CA GLN A 288 -29.89 1.63 -21.93
C GLN A 288 -30.05 1.15 -23.37
N TYR A 289 -29.96 -0.16 -23.60
CA TYR A 289 -30.04 -0.77 -24.93
C TYR A 289 -31.13 -1.86 -24.98
N PRO A 290 -32.41 -1.48 -24.90
CA PRO A 290 -33.50 -2.43 -25.02
C PRO A 290 -33.51 -3.05 -26.43
N GLY A 291 -33.72 -4.36 -26.52
CA GLY A 291 -33.76 -5.10 -27.79
C GLY A 291 -32.41 -5.39 -28.44
N GLN A 292 -31.30 -4.82 -27.93
CA GLN A 292 -29.97 -5.14 -28.42
C GLN A 292 -29.43 -6.42 -27.79
N ARG A 293 -28.55 -7.11 -28.51
CA ARG A 293 -27.82 -8.25 -27.97
C ARG A 293 -26.68 -7.77 -27.09
N ARG A 294 -26.58 -8.38 -25.90
CA ARG A 294 -25.65 -8.03 -24.84
C ARG A 294 -24.91 -9.30 -24.43
N ILE A 295 -23.58 -9.28 -24.44
CA ILE A 295 -22.74 -10.42 -24.07
C ILE A 295 -21.71 -9.96 -23.04
N ARG A 296 -21.53 -10.71 -21.96
CA ARG A 296 -20.44 -10.52 -21.00
C ARG A 296 -19.35 -11.54 -21.29
N PHE A 297 -18.14 -11.08 -21.51
CA PHE A 297 -16.92 -11.89 -21.54
C PHE A 297 -16.18 -11.65 -20.24
N LEU A 298 -15.96 -12.70 -19.47
CA LEU A 298 -15.24 -12.64 -18.21
C LEU A 298 -13.89 -13.37 -18.37
N SER A 299 -12.81 -12.80 -17.82
CA SER A 299 -11.52 -13.50 -17.79
C SER A 299 -11.62 -14.73 -16.89
N ASP A 300 -11.06 -15.86 -17.32
CA ASP A 300 -11.16 -17.13 -16.57
C ASP A 300 -10.42 -17.07 -15.22
N GLN A 301 -9.34 -16.27 -15.18
CA GLN A 301 -8.50 -15.99 -14.01
C GLN A 301 -8.45 -14.49 -13.73
N PRO A 302 -8.18 -14.09 -12.47
CA PRO A 302 -7.83 -12.73 -12.13
C PRO A 302 -6.60 -12.27 -12.92
N VAL A 303 -6.66 -11.06 -13.44
CA VAL A 303 -5.61 -10.43 -14.25
C VAL A 303 -4.97 -9.32 -13.41
N PRO A 304 -3.63 -9.26 -13.31
CA PRO A 304 -2.95 -8.15 -12.66
C PRO A 304 -3.35 -6.80 -13.27
N CYS A 305 -3.74 -5.85 -12.42
CA CYS A 305 -4.04 -4.49 -12.83
C CYS A 305 -2.77 -3.86 -13.42
N GLY A 306 -2.87 -3.40 -14.66
CA GLY A 306 -1.75 -2.77 -15.37
C GLY A 306 -2.21 -1.63 -16.24
N SER A 307 -1.38 -0.59 -16.33
CA SER A 307 -1.63 0.59 -17.17
C SER A 307 -1.29 0.36 -18.65
N SER A 308 -0.56 -0.73 -18.96
CA SER A 308 -0.09 -1.00 -20.32
C SER A 308 -1.18 -1.61 -21.19
N PRO A 309 -1.54 -0.97 -22.32
CA PRO A 309 -2.52 -1.53 -23.24
C PRO A 309 -2.06 -2.89 -23.76
N ARG A 310 -2.95 -3.88 -23.72
CA ARG A 310 -2.69 -5.18 -24.35
C ARG A 310 -2.92 -5.10 -25.86
N LYS A 311 -1.83 -5.02 -26.62
CA LYS A 311 -1.85 -4.88 -28.09
C LYS A 311 -2.52 -6.06 -28.81
N GLY A 312 -2.42 -7.26 -28.21
CA GLY A 312 -2.97 -8.51 -28.77
C GLY A 312 -4.46 -8.72 -28.49
N LEU A 313 -5.09 -7.90 -27.65
CA LEU A 313 -6.46 -8.10 -27.20
C LEU A 313 -7.45 -7.56 -28.25
N ALA A 314 -8.30 -8.43 -28.80
CA ALA A 314 -9.26 -8.07 -29.84
C ALA A 314 -10.58 -8.86 -29.74
N LEU A 315 -11.66 -8.26 -30.25
CA LEU A 315 -12.95 -8.91 -30.43
C LEU A 315 -12.99 -9.57 -31.81
N PHE A 316 -13.44 -10.81 -31.82
CA PHE A 316 -13.64 -11.64 -33.01
C PHE A 316 -15.10 -12.02 -33.16
N GLN A 317 -15.54 -12.20 -34.40
CA GLN A 317 -16.84 -12.75 -34.79
C GLN A 317 -16.60 -13.85 -35.83
N GLY A 318 -16.96 -15.09 -35.52
CA GLY A 318 -16.74 -16.21 -36.45
C GLY A 318 -15.29 -16.38 -36.91
N GLY A 319 -14.31 -16.09 -36.04
CA GLY A 319 -12.88 -16.15 -36.34
C GLY A 319 -12.31 -14.92 -37.08
N GLN A 320 -13.15 -13.97 -37.50
CA GLN A 320 -12.70 -12.70 -38.09
C GLN A 320 -12.57 -11.63 -37.00
N ARG A 321 -11.47 -10.86 -37.01
CA ARG A 321 -11.28 -9.74 -36.09
C ARG A 321 -12.21 -8.59 -36.48
N VAL A 322 -13.09 -8.18 -35.57
CA VAL A 322 -14.10 -7.12 -35.82
C VAL A 322 -13.83 -5.83 -35.03
N LEU A 323 -13.13 -5.90 -33.90
CA LEU A 323 -12.72 -4.72 -33.13
C LEU A 323 -11.36 -4.99 -32.45
N GLY A 324 -10.45 -4.02 -32.52
CA GLY A 324 -9.25 -4.05 -31.67
C GLY A 324 -8.16 -3.10 -32.16
N PRO A 325 -7.13 -2.81 -31.34
CA PRO A 325 -6.91 -3.37 -30.01
C PRO A 325 -7.97 -2.89 -29.01
N LEU A 326 -8.44 -3.77 -28.14
CA LEU A 326 -9.38 -3.41 -27.08
C LEU A 326 -8.64 -2.65 -25.98
N PRO A 327 -9.26 -1.63 -25.37
CA PRO A 327 -8.69 -1.00 -24.19
C PRO A 327 -8.72 -1.99 -23.02
N ASN A 328 -7.78 -1.84 -22.08
CA ASN A 328 -7.82 -2.59 -20.82
C ASN A 328 -9.14 -2.31 -20.08
N ALA A 329 -9.58 -3.27 -19.27
CA ALA A 329 -10.70 -3.03 -18.37
C ALA A 329 -10.37 -1.86 -17.42
N SER A 330 -11.37 -1.02 -17.15
CA SER A 330 -11.15 0.26 -16.49
C SER A 330 -11.19 0.14 -14.97
N LEU A 331 -10.12 0.58 -14.30
CA LEU A 331 -10.04 0.61 -12.83
C LEU A 331 -11.14 1.48 -12.18
N THR A 332 -11.62 2.49 -12.91
CA THR A 332 -12.68 3.39 -12.44
C THR A 332 -14.09 2.85 -12.67
N ARG A 333 -14.22 1.65 -13.27
CA ARG A 333 -15.48 0.95 -13.50
C ARG A 333 -15.47 -0.40 -12.80
N PRO A 334 -15.56 -0.41 -11.46
CA PRO A 334 -15.73 -1.65 -10.72
C PRO A 334 -17.05 -2.31 -11.11
N THR A 335 -17.05 -3.63 -11.17
CA THR A 335 -18.25 -4.44 -11.40
C THR A 335 -18.26 -5.58 -10.40
N ARG A 336 -19.45 -6.11 -10.14
CA ARG A 336 -19.65 -7.37 -9.42
C ARG A 336 -20.43 -8.32 -10.29
N PHE A 337 -20.18 -9.60 -10.10
CA PHE A 337 -20.94 -10.65 -10.76
C PHE A 337 -20.82 -11.92 -9.94
N MET A 338 -21.86 -12.74 -9.99
CA MET A 338 -21.88 -14.04 -9.35
C MET A 338 -21.23 -15.08 -10.27
N ARG A 339 -20.24 -15.81 -9.76
CA ARG A 339 -19.60 -16.91 -10.49
C ARG A 339 -20.04 -18.24 -9.90
N ALA A 340 -20.53 -19.14 -10.75
CA ALA A 340 -20.71 -20.54 -10.38
C ALA A 340 -19.32 -21.17 -10.19
N THR A 341 -18.97 -21.47 -8.94
CA THR A 341 -17.77 -22.24 -8.61
C THR A 341 -18.17 -23.70 -8.36
N ALA A 342 -17.23 -24.60 -8.13
CA ALA A 342 -17.54 -26.00 -7.77
C ALA A 342 -18.34 -26.13 -6.45
N GLY A 343 -18.56 -25.02 -5.72
CA GLY A 343 -19.42 -24.93 -4.54
C GLY A 343 -20.53 -23.89 -4.70
N ALA A 344 -20.85 -23.18 -3.62
CA ALA A 344 -21.85 -22.11 -3.66
C ALA A 344 -21.44 -21.00 -4.65
N PRO A 345 -22.40 -20.37 -5.34
CA PRO A 345 -22.12 -19.17 -6.12
C PRO A 345 -21.44 -18.12 -5.23
N GLN A 346 -20.34 -17.54 -5.71
CA GLN A 346 -19.62 -16.50 -4.98
C GLN A 346 -19.67 -15.20 -5.76
N ASP A 347 -19.92 -14.12 -5.03
CA ASP A 347 -19.71 -12.76 -5.54
C ASP A 347 -18.23 -12.55 -5.81
N GLN A 348 -17.93 -12.07 -7.01
CA GLN A 348 -16.57 -11.74 -7.43
C GLN A 348 -16.53 -10.25 -7.77
N ASP A 349 -15.51 -9.57 -7.27
CA ASP A 349 -15.19 -8.21 -7.69
C ASP A 349 -14.37 -8.27 -8.99
N GLY A 350 -14.67 -7.35 -9.91
CA GLY A 350 -13.91 -7.18 -11.14
C GLY A 350 -13.91 -5.73 -11.59
N ILE A 351 -13.28 -5.51 -12.73
CA ILE A 351 -13.30 -4.23 -13.44
C ILE A 351 -13.82 -4.46 -14.85
N CYS A 352 -14.47 -3.46 -15.43
CA CYS A 352 -15.14 -3.65 -16.70
C CYS A 352 -14.86 -2.62 -17.78
N GLN A 353 -15.20 -3.01 -19.00
CA GLN A 353 -15.25 -2.15 -20.16
C GLN A 353 -16.48 -2.48 -21.02
N VAL A 354 -17.13 -1.45 -21.55
CA VAL A 354 -18.25 -1.62 -22.49
C VAL A 354 -17.73 -1.45 -23.91
N LEU A 355 -18.03 -2.41 -24.77
CA LEU A 355 -17.76 -2.43 -26.19
C LEU A 355 -19.08 -2.25 -26.94
N LYS A 356 -19.10 -1.36 -27.93
CA LYS A 356 -20.26 -1.17 -28.81
C LYS A 356 -19.87 -1.58 -30.22
N TYR A 357 -20.59 -2.54 -30.78
CA TYR A 357 -20.43 -2.98 -32.16
C TYR A 357 -21.81 -3.02 -32.81
N LEU A 358 -22.29 -1.83 -33.17
CA LEU A 358 -23.58 -1.62 -33.81
C LEU A 358 -23.32 -1.21 -35.25
N LYS A 359 -24.09 -1.73 -36.23
CA LYS A 359 -24.02 -1.16 -37.57
C LYS A 359 -24.53 0.28 -37.53
N SER A 360 -23.73 1.22 -38.05
CA SER A 360 -24.24 2.56 -38.36
C SER A 360 -25.38 2.41 -39.35
N ARG A 361 -26.57 2.92 -38.98
CA ARG A 361 -27.71 3.03 -39.89
C ARG A 361 -27.47 4.08 -40.94
#